data_AF-A0AAE1KFR0-F1
#
_entry.id   AF-A0AAE1KFR0-F1
#
_cell.length_a   1.000
_cell.length_b   1.000
_cell.length_c   1.000
_cell.angle_alpha   90.00
_cell.angle_beta   90.00
_cell.angle_gamma   90.00
#
_symmetry.space_group_name_H-M   'P 1'
#
loop_
_entity.id
_entity.type
_entity.pdbx_description
1 polymer ?
#
loop_
_entity_poly.entity_id
_entity_poly.type
_entity_poly.pdbx_seq_one_letter_code
_entity_poly.pdbx_strand_id
1 'polypeptide(L)'
;MSHPVSWRWWQRLGVVAVMALSSVFLLNHVYPASVYNLATTLPMEEKDKKVMIVTKDNFVGVDQEETGLANFIRHTHLVPPSPLPYVLKEPNRVDFSQFNQSTFADNTFLKGMRGGVFLEAGAFTGEDLSNTLYFEKYLGWNGLLVEPDPELYSQLISHHRKAYSINSGLSLTTRADVLRFK
;
A
#
# COMPACT_ATOMS: atom_id res chain seq x y z
N MET A 1 19.91 39.97 27.22
CA MET A 1 19.67 39.03 28.33
C MET A 1 18.18 39.07 28.63
N SER A 2 17.42 38.09 28.15
CA SER A 2 15.95 38.10 28.23
C SER A 2 15.41 36.70 28.52
N HIS A 3 14.75 36.58 29.66
CA HIS A 3 13.58 35.73 29.89
C HIS A 3 12.52 36.66 30.54
N PRO A 4 11.20 36.49 30.27
CA PRO A 4 10.46 35.41 30.91
C PRO A 4 9.32 34.78 30.08
N VAL A 5 8.59 33.90 30.77
CA VAL A 5 7.71 32.81 30.35
C VAL A 5 6.23 33.21 30.20
N SER A 6 5.57 32.50 29.26
CA SER A 6 4.15 32.13 29.06
C SER A 6 3.02 33.16 29.19
N TRP A 7 2.12 33.20 28.19
CA TRP A 7 0.64 33.31 28.33
C TRP A 7 -0.05 32.84 27.02
N ARG A 8 -0.40 31.55 26.92
CA ARG A 8 -1.17 30.94 25.80
C ARG A 8 -2.45 30.29 26.36
N TRP A 9 -3.55 31.01 26.63
CA TRP A 9 -4.86 30.36 26.88
C TRP A 9 -6.12 31.20 26.51
N TRP A 10 -6.04 32.51 26.24
CA TRP A 10 -7.25 33.34 26.00
C TRP A 10 -7.63 33.60 24.53
N GLN A 11 -6.81 33.23 23.55
CA GLN A 11 -7.10 33.51 22.12
C GLN A 11 -7.88 32.40 21.38
N ARG A 12 -8.30 31.31 22.05
CA ARG A 12 -9.03 30.19 21.41
C ARG A 12 -10.49 30.00 21.84
N LEU A 13 -10.97 30.71 22.87
CA LEU A 13 -12.37 30.63 23.31
C LEU A 13 -13.29 31.67 22.63
N GLY A 14 -12.76 32.78 22.12
CA GLY A 14 -13.56 33.86 21.51
C GLY A 14 -14.07 33.59 20.08
N VAL A 15 -13.48 32.64 19.34
CA VAL A 15 -13.86 32.37 17.94
C VAL A 15 -14.95 31.29 17.82
N VAL A 16 -15.07 30.40 18.80
CA VAL A 16 -16.06 29.31 18.77
C VAL A 16 -17.47 29.80 19.12
N ALA A 17 -17.61 30.88 19.90
CA ALA A 17 -18.91 31.39 20.33
C ALA A 17 -19.66 32.24 19.28
N VAL A 18 -18.99 32.74 18.24
CA VAL A 18 -19.62 33.63 17.23
C VAL A 18 -20.17 32.84 16.02
N MET A 19 -19.77 31.58 15.83
CA MET A 19 -20.24 30.75 14.69
C MET A 19 -21.50 29.92 15.00
N ALA A 20 -21.95 29.87 16.26
CA ALA A 20 -23.10 29.04 16.67
C ALA A 20 -24.45 29.79 16.71
N LEU A 21 -24.47 31.13 16.56
CA LEU A 21 -25.71 31.93 16.69
C LEU A 21 -26.21 32.55 15.37
N SER A 22 -25.43 32.50 14.28
CA SER A 22 -25.87 33.00 12.97
C SER A 22 -26.50 31.92 12.08
N SER A 23 -26.25 30.64 12.35
CA SER A 23 -26.73 29.51 11.53
C SER A 23 -28.14 29.02 11.91
N VAL A 24 -28.59 29.24 13.14
CA VAL A 24 -29.96 28.86 13.57
C VAL A 24 -31.02 29.82 13.01
N PHE A 25 -30.67 31.08 12.75
CA PHE A 25 -31.62 32.08 12.24
C PHE A 25 -31.83 32.03 10.72
N LEU A 26 -30.92 31.38 9.97
CA LEU A 26 -31.06 31.20 8.51
C LEU A 26 -31.87 29.97 8.11
N LEU A 27 -32.06 28.99 9.01
CA LEU A 27 -32.83 27.77 8.73
C LEU A 27 -34.36 27.98 8.79
N ASN A 28 -34.84 29.00 9.52
CA ASN A 28 -36.28 29.23 9.74
C ASN A 28 -36.95 30.19 8.74
N HIS A 29 -36.21 30.79 7.80
CA HIS A 29 -36.79 31.74 6.83
C HIS A 29 -36.62 31.34 5.36
N VAL A 30 -35.95 30.21 5.06
CA VAL A 30 -35.55 29.89 3.68
C VAL A 30 -36.16 28.58 3.14
N TYR A 31 -36.77 27.72 3.96
CA TYR A 31 -37.23 26.40 3.49
C TYR A 31 -38.72 26.11 3.76
N PRO A 32 -39.53 25.80 2.73
CA PRO A 32 -40.92 25.40 2.91
C PRO A 32 -41.06 23.97 3.45
N ALA A 33 -42.22 23.67 4.05
CA ALA A 33 -42.51 22.44 4.79
C ALA A 33 -42.44 21.12 3.99
N SER A 34 -42.17 21.16 2.68
CA SER A 34 -41.89 19.95 1.87
C SER A 34 -40.51 19.33 2.16
N VAL A 35 -39.60 20.08 2.80
CA VAL A 35 -38.25 19.59 3.17
C VAL A 35 -38.30 18.60 4.34
N TYR A 36 -39.37 18.57 5.15
CA TYR A 36 -39.53 17.59 6.23
C TYR A 36 -39.70 16.15 5.72
N ASN A 37 -40.24 15.94 4.51
CA ASN A 37 -40.34 14.62 3.89
C ASN A 37 -39.03 14.16 3.21
N LEU A 38 -37.99 15.01 3.21
CA LEU A 38 -36.62 14.65 2.81
C LEU A 38 -35.74 14.32 4.03
N ALA A 39 -36.29 14.41 5.26
CA ALA A 39 -35.64 13.96 6.48
C ALA A 39 -35.62 12.43 6.62
N THR A 40 -36.20 11.69 5.67
CA THR A 40 -36.06 10.23 5.52
C THR A 40 -34.80 9.81 4.76
N THR A 41 -33.98 10.75 4.31
CA THR A 41 -32.60 10.48 3.85
C THR A 41 -31.61 11.23 4.72
N LEU A 42 -31.63 10.93 6.01
CA LEU A 42 -30.41 11.13 6.80
C LEU A 42 -29.36 10.16 6.24
N PRO A 43 -28.15 10.61 5.84
CA PRO A 43 -27.07 9.69 5.59
C PRO A 43 -26.84 8.93 6.89
N MET A 44 -26.92 7.60 6.78
CA MET A 44 -26.61 6.66 7.86
C MET A 44 -25.33 7.09 8.57
N GLU A 45 -25.45 7.20 9.88
CA GLU A 45 -24.38 7.48 10.82
C GLU A 45 -23.16 6.58 10.49
N GLU A 46 -21.95 7.14 10.56
CA GLU A 46 -20.64 6.48 10.32
C GLU A 46 -20.37 5.22 11.18
N LYS A 47 -21.36 4.85 12.01
CA LYS A 47 -21.39 3.80 13.01
C LYS A 47 -21.72 2.40 12.46
N ASP A 48 -22.10 2.31 11.18
CA ASP A 48 -22.43 1.04 10.51
C ASP A 48 -21.34 0.49 9.57
N LYS A 49 -20.11 1.03 9.60
CA LYS A 49 -18.95 0.33 9.02
C LYS A 49 -18.65 -0.90 9.89
N LYS A 50 -19.36 -2.00 9.61
CA LYS A 50 -19.03 -3.33 10.11
C LYS A 50 -17.53 -3.53 9.86
N VAL A 51 -16.74 -3.64 10.93
CA VAL A 51 -15.32 -3.99 10.81
C VAL A 51 -15.27 -5.37 10.16
N MET A 52 -14.96 -5.40 8.87
CA MET A 52 -14.80 -6.64 8.14
C MET A 52 -13.48 -7.26 8.56
N ILE A 53 -13.55 -8.29 9.41
CA ILE A 53 -12.40 -9.13 9.69
C ILE A 53 -12.19 -10.01 8.46
N VAL A 54 -11.19 -9.65 7.65
CA VAL A 54 -10.79 -10.44 6.49
C VAL A 54 -9.86 -11.55 6.96
N THR A 55 -10.17 -12.76 6.53
CA THR A 55 -9.50 -14.02 6.82
C THR A 55 -9.33 -14.79 5.51
N LYS A 56 -8.57 -15.88 5.54
CA LYS A 56 -8.46 -16.80 4.41
C LYS A 56 -9.81 -17.36 3.94
N ASP A 57 -10.83 -17.39 4.80
CA ASP A 57 -12.12 -18.02 4.51
C ASP A 57 -13.13 -17.04 3.88
N ASN A 58 -12.85 -15.73 3.88
CA ASN A 58 -13.77 -14.70 3.37
C ASN A 58 -13.10 -13.55 2.59
N PHE A 59 -11.84 -13.71 2.14
CA PHE A 59 -11.14 -12.66 1.39
C PHE A 59 -11.55 -12.57 -0.09
N VAL A 60 -12.11 -13.64 -0.67
CA VAL A 60 -12.53 -13.63 -2.08
C VAL A 60 -13.64 -12.60 -2.31
N GLY A 61 -13.48 -11.77 -3.34
CA GLY A 61 -14.40 -10.69 -3.68
C GLY A 61 -14.23 -9.42 -2.83
N VAL A 62 -13.34 -9.41 -1.83
CA VAL A 62 -13.04 -8.20 -1.04
C VAL A 62 -12.35 -7.17 -1.92
N ASP A 63 -12.80 -5.93 -1.84
CA ASP A 63 -12.22 -4.82 -2.62
C ASP A 63 -10.79 -4.51 -2.15
N GLN A 64 -9.90 -4.17 -3.09
CA GLN A 64 -8.49 -3.91 -2.82
C GLN A 64 -8.26 -2.77 -1.82
N GLU A 65 -9.19 -1.82 -1.73
CA GLU A 65 -9.10 -0.67 -0.82
C GLU A 65 -9.61 -0.99 0.60
N GLU A 66 -10.13 -2.20 0.82
CA GLU A 66 -10.58 -2.61 2.15
C GLU A 66 -9.38 -2.74 3.11
N THR A 67 -9.39 -1.90 4.15
CA THR A 67 -8.32 -1.88 5.17
C THR A 67 -8.12 -3.25 5.84
N GLY A 68 -9.20 -4.04 5.97
CA GLY A 68 -9.14 -5.41 6.48
C GLY A 68 -8.28 -6.33 5.60
N LEU A 69 -8.35 -6.18 4.28
CA LEU A 69 -7.55 -6.95 3.33
C LEU A 69 -6.07 -6.55 3.40
N ALA A 70 -5.78 -5.25 3.42
CA ALA A 70 -4.40 -4.76 3.57
C ALA A 70 -3.76 -5.26 4.88
N ASN A 71 -4.51 -5.24 5.98
CA ASN A 71 -4.05 -5.78 7.25
C ASN A 71 -3.87 -7.30 7.19
N PHE A 72 -4.79 -8.04 6.59
CA PHE A 72 -4.66 -9.47 6.40
C PHE A 72 -3.37 -9.80 5.65
N ILE A 73 -3.13 -9.17 4.49
CA ILE A 73 -1.91 -9.39 3.67
C ILE A 73 -0.64 -9.10 4.47
N ARG A 74 -0.59 -7.94 5.15
CA ARG A 74 0.59 -7.53 5.95
C ARG A 74 0.97 -8.52 7.04
N HIS A 75 0.00 -9.17 7.67
CA HIS A 75 0.25 -10.07 8.81
C HIS A 75 0.39 -11.54 8.41
N THR A 76 -0.04 -11.93 7.21
CA THR A 76 -0.14 -13.35 6.84
C THR A 76 0.62 -13.75 5.57
N HIS A 77 0.80 -12.83 4.62
CA HIS A 77 1.37 -13.15 3.31
C HIS A 77 2.64 -12.35 2.99
N LEU A 78 2.81 -11.17 3.59
CA LEU A 78 3.95 -10.31 3.32
C LEU A 78 5.17 -10.75 4.14
N VAL A 79 6.24 -11.13 3.44
CA VAL A 79 7.54 -11.47 4.04
C VAL A 79 8.46 -10.24 3.95
N PRO A 80 9.10 -9.82 5.06
CA PRO A 80 10.01 -8.67 5.05
C PRO A 80 11.34 -8.97 4.35
N PRO A 81 12.12 -7.94 3.97
CA PRO A 81 13.48 -8.09 3.48
C PRO A 81 14.35 -8.97 4.37
N SER A 82 15.13 -9.87 3.77
CA SER A 82 16.00 -10.75 4.54
C SER A 82 17.14 -9.96 5.21
N PRO A 83 17.42 -10.18 6.51
CA PRO A 83 18.60 -9.62 7.16
C PRO A 83 19.89 -10.38 6.80
N LEU A 84 19.78 -11.59 6.25
CA LEU A 84 20.92 -12.48 5.97
C LEU A 84 21.64 -12.09 4.67
N PRO A 85 22.94 -12.35 4.51
CA PRO A 85 23.64 -12.10 3.24
C PRO A 85 22.94 -12.74 2.04
N TYR A 86 23.07 -12.10 0.87
CA TYR A 86 22.58 -12.67 -0.39
C TYR A 86 23.15 -14.05 -0.64
N VAL A 87 22.32 -14.95 -1.17
CA VAL A 87 22.74 -16.27 -1.67
C VAL A 87 22.39 -16.31 -3.15
N LEU A 88 23.31 -15.82 -3.99
CA LEU A 88 23.12 -15.79 -5.46
C LEU A 88 23.94 -16.89 -6.12
N LYS A 89 23.39 -17.51 -7.17
CA LYS A 89 24.08 -18.46 -8.06
C LYS A 89 25.21 -17.76 -8.81
N GLU A 90 24.96 -16.56 -9.34
CA GLU A 90 25.91 -15.74 -10.08
C GLU A 90 26.18 -14.39 -9.39
N PRO A 91 26.87 -14.35 -8.23
CA PRO A 91 26.97 -13.14 -7.40
C PRO A 91 27.69 -11.96 -8.07
N ASN A 92 28.47 -12.21 -9.12
CA ASN A 92 29.19 -11.17 -9.87
C ASN A 92 28.44 -10.68 -11.10
N ARG A 93 27.34 -11.33 -11.48
CA ARG A 93 26.49 -10.88 -12.58
C ARG A 93 25.77 -9.59 -12.17
N VAL A 94 25.75 -8.62 -13.10
CA VAL A 94 25.19 -7.28 -12.85
C VAL A 94 23.71 -7.23 -13.24
N ASP A 95 23.38 -7.76 -14.41
CA ASP A 95 22.01 -7.74 -14.95
C ASP A 95 21.52 -9.17 -15.19
N PHE A 96 20.42 -9.50 -14.52
CA PHE A 96 19.78 -10.81 -14.58
C PHE A 96 18.57 -10.83 -15.52
N SER A 97 18.09 -9.65 -15.93
CA SER A 97 16.92 -9.53 -16.79
C SER A 97 17.14 -10.13 -18.16
N GLN A 98 16.05 -10.55 -18.78
CA GLN A 98 16.09 -10.96 -20.18
C GLN A 98 16.58 -9.80 -21.04
N PHE A 99 17.55 -10.07 -21.91
CA PHE A 99 18.09 -9.08 -22.86
C PHE A 99 18.61 -7.78 -22.23
N ASN A 100 19.08 -7.80 -20.97
CA ASN A 100 19.61 -6.63 -20.25
C ASN A 100 18.61 -5.46 -20.13
N GLN A 101 17.32 -5.78 -19.98
CA GLN A 101 16.26 -4.78 -19.80
C GLN A 101 16.47 -3.88 -18.57
N SER A 102 16.99 -4.38 -17.45
CA SER A 102 17.22 -3.59 -16.23
C SER A 102 18.21 -2.45 -16.49
N THR A 103 19.38 -2.79 -17.02
CA THR A 103 20.42 -1.80 -17.33
C THR A 103 20.01 -0.91 -18.51
N PHE A 104 19.26 -1.41 -19.48
CA PHE A 104 18.66 -0.57 -20.52
C PHE A 104 17.70 0.47 -19.94
N ALA A 105 16.81 0.06 -19.03
CA ALA A 105 15.85 0.96 -18.40
C ALA A 105 16.56 2.04 -17.57
N ASP A 106 17.60 1.64 -16.84
CA ASP A 106 18.44 2.58 -16.10
C ASP A 106 19.15 3.56 -17.04
N ASN A 107 19.92 3.05 -17.99
CA ASN A 107 20.71 3.87 -18.91
C ASN A 107 19.84 4.79 -19.79
N THR A 108 18.60 4.39 -20.09
CA THR A 108 17.72 5.14 -21.00
C THR A 108 16.84 6.13 -20.25
N PHE A 109 16.23 5.72 -19.14
CA PHE A 109 15.17 6.48 -18.48
C PHE A 109 15.54 6.96 -17.08
N LEU A 110 16.15 6.09 -16.25
CA LEU A 110 16.33 6.39 -14.82
C LEU A 110 17.66 7.06 -14.49
N LYS A 111 18.64 6.96 -15.39
CA LYS A 111 19.94 7.66 -15.36
C LYS A 111 20.67 7.51 -14.03
N GLY A 112 20.71 6.31 -13.47
CA GLY A 112 21.36 6.00 -12.21
C GLY A 112 20.59 6.47 -10.97
N MET A 113 19.27 6.69 -11.08
CA MET A 113 18.42 7.04 -9.94
C MET A 113 18.60 6.01 -8.81
N ARG A 114 18.83 6.50 -7.59
CA ARG A 114 19.07 5.67 -6.40
C ARG A 114 17.90 5.77 -5.42
N GLY A 115 17.71 4.73 -4.61
CA GLY A 115 16.71 4.72 -3.55
C GLY A 115 15.26 4.78 -4.05
N GLY A 116 14.99 4.27 -5.25
CA GLY A 116 13.63 4.16 -5.79
C GLY A 116 12.86 2.99 -5.20
N VAL A 117 11.60 2.84 -5.63
CA VAL A 117 10.70 1.75 -5.25
C VAL A 117 10.32 0.95 -6.49
N PHE A 118 10.35 -0.38 -6.40
CA PHE A 118 9.88 -1.27 -7.47
C PHE A 118 8.76 -2.22 -7.02
N LEU A 119 8.02 -2.73 -8.01
CA LEU A 119 7.12 -3.87 -7.89
C LEU A 119 7.48 -4.83 -9.03
N GLU A 120 7.85 -6.08 -8.70
CA GLU A 120 8.12 -7.12 -9.69
C GLU A 120 6.96 -8.12 -9.70
N ALA A 121 6.18 -8.12 -10.78
CA ALA A 121 5.13 -9.10 -11.02
C ALA A 121 5.71 -10.32 -11.75
N GLY A 122 5.74 -11.47 -11.08
CA GLY A 122 6.41 -12.67 -11.58
C GLY A 122 7.91 -12.62 -11.27
N ALA A 123 8.25 -12.59 -9.98
CA ALA A 123 9.64 -12.54 -9.53
C ALA A 123 10.41 -13.85 -9.75
N PHE A 124 9.73 -14.93 -10.16
CA PHE A 124 10.32 -16.22 -10.51
C PHE A 124 11.19 -16.76 -9.37
N THR A 125 12.40 -17.24 -9.66
CA THR A 125 13.34 -17.70 -8.62
C THR A 125 13.95 -16.55 -7.81
N GLY A 126 13.63 -15.28 -8.07
CA GLY A 126 14.21 -14.13 -7.38
C GLY A 126 15.64 -13.78 -7.82
N GLU A 127 16.28 -14.59 -8.65
CA GLU A 127 17.57 -14.29 -9.28
C GLU A 127 17.45 -14.42 -10.80
N ASP A 128 17.01 -15.58 -11.28
CA ASP A 128 16.92 -15.85 -12.71
C ASP A 128 15.87 -14.93 -13.34
N LEU A 129 16.27 -14.24 -14.42
CA LEU A 129 15.42 -13.31 -15.16
C LEU A 129 14.92 -12.08 -14.37
N SER A 130 15.47 -11.80 -13.18
CA SER A 130 15.00 -10.69 -12.36
C SER A 130 15.30 -9.33 -13.01
N ASN A 131 14.25 -8.53 -13.13
CA ASN A 131 14.31 -7.15 -13.60
C ASN A 131 14.66 -6.16 -12.48
N THR A 132 14.60 -6.61 -11.21
CA THR A 132 14.76 -5.70 -10.06
C THR A 132 16.03 -5.92 -9.26
N LEU A 133 16.69 -7.07 -9.40
CA LEU A 133 17.90 -7.38 -8.62
C LEU A 133 19.04 -6.37 -8.89
N TYR A 134 19.14 -5.86 -10.13
CA TYR A 134 20.08 -4.77 -10.48
C TYR A 134 19.80 -3.49 -9.65
N PHE A 135 18.54 -3.04 -9.65
CA PHE A 135 18.11 -1.83 -8.94
C PHE A 135 18.27 -1.98 -7.41
N GLU A 136 17.92 -3.15 -6.88
CA GLU A 136 18.05 -3.48 -5.47
C GLU A 136 19.52 -3.44 -5.02
N LYS A 137 20.38 -4.22 -5.69
CA LYS A 137 21.76 -4.45 -5.26
C LYS A 137 22.68 -3.25 -5.51
N TYR A 138 22.53 -2.58 -6.65
CA TYR A 138 23.49 -1.56 -7.10
C TYR A 138 22.99 -0.13 -6.92
N LEU A 139 21.67 0.09 -7.00
CA LEU A 139 21.05 1.41 -6.89
C LEU A 139 20.34 1.64 -5.56
N GLY A 140 20.30 0.62 -4.69
CA GLY A 140 19.74 0.72 -3.35
C GLY A 140 18.22 0.91 -3.35
N TRP A 141 17.53 0.42 -4.40
CA TRP A 141 16.08 0.42 -4.43
C TRP A 141 15.53 -0.63 -3.48
N ASN A 142 14.32 -0.39 -2.98
CA ASN A 142 13.53 -1.37 -2.26
C ASN A 142 12.22 -1.63 -3.02
N GLY A 143 11.48 -2.66 -2.62
CA GLY A 143 10.27 -2.98 -3.37
C GLY A 143 9.55 -4.21 -2.88
N LEU A 144 8.65 -4.69 -3.73
CA LEU A 144 7.86 -5.90 -3.53
C LEU A 144 8.08 -6.88 -4.69
N LEU A 145 8.44 -8.11 -4.34
CA LEU A 145 8.53 -9.25 -5.24
C LEU A 145 7.24 -10.08 -5.14
N VAL A 146 6.57 -10.29 -6.26
CA VAL A 146 5.30 -11.04 -6.33
C VAL A 146 5.54 -12.30 -7.16
N GLU A 147 5.34 -13.47 -6.56
CA GLU A 147 5.45 -14.75 -7.29
C GLU A 147 4.33 -15.71 -6.85
N PRO A 148 3.37 -16.05 -7.73
CA PRO A 148 2.26 -16.94 -7.38
C PRO A 148 2.65 -18.41 -7.24
N ASP A 149 3.66 -18.91 -7.95
CA ASP A 149 4.05 -20.31 -7.91
C ASP A 149 4.79 -20.62 -6.59
N PRO A 150 4.27 -21.54 -5.75
CA PRO A 150 4.89 -21.82 -4.45
C PRO A 150 6.29 -22.44 -4.52
N GLU A 151 6.59 -23.21 -5.57
CA GLU A 151 7.90 -23.85 -5.75
C GLU A 151 8.94 -22.79 -6.13
N LEU A 152 8.62 -21.92 -7.09
CA LEU A 152 9.49 -20.80 -7.47
C LEU A 152 9.63 -19.79 -6.32
N TYR A 153 8.55 -19.52 -5.59
CA TYR A 153 8.61 -18.66 -4.41
C TYR A 153 9.54 -19.22 -3.32
N SER A 154 9.54 -20.53 -3.10
CA SER A 154 10.47 -21.15 -2.15
C SER A 154 11.93 -20.92 -2.53
N GLN A 155 12.23 -20.95 -3.84
CA GLN A 155 13.56 -20.62 -4.36
C GLN A 155 13.87 -19.14 -4.16
N LEU A 156 12.93 -18.24 -4.49
CA LEU A 156 13.05 -16.79 -4.26
C LEU A 156 13.46 -16.46 -2.83
N ILE A 157 12.82 -17.09 -1.84
CA ILE A 157 13.13 -16.86 -0.43
C ILE A 157 14.56 -17.29 -0.09
N SER A 158 15.05 -18.38 -0.69
CA SER A 158 16.41 -18.88 -0.47
C SER A 158 17.52 -17.92 -0.91
N HIS A 159 17.21 -16.99 -1.83
CA HIS A 159 18.18 -16.00 -2.31
C HIS A 159 18.40 -14.81 -1.37
N HIS A 160 17.62 -14.71 -0.28
CA HIS A 160 17.74 -13.66 0.73
C HIS A 160 17.70 -12.24 0.15
N ARG A 161 16.77 -12.02 -0.78
CA ARG A 161 16.50 -10.70 -1.38
C ARG A 161 16.24 -9.62 -0.30
N LYS A 162 16.58 -8.38 -0.64
CA LYS A 162 16.44 -7.19 0.23
C LYS A 162 15.16 -6.40 -0.02
N ALA A 163 14.19 -7.05 -0.65
CA ALA A 163 12.86 -6.54 -0.88
C ALA A 163 11.83 -7.34 -0.09
N TYR A 164 10.65 -6.73 0.11
CA TYR A 164 9.49 -7.49 0.56
C TYR A 164 9.13 -8.53 -0.50
N SER A 165 8.51 -9.63 -0.08
CA SER A 165 8.00 -10.62 -1.03
C SER A 165 6.65 -11.18 -0.60
N ILE A 166 5.89 -11.68 -1.57
CA ILE A 166 4.58 -12.28 -1.33
C ILE A 166 4.36 -13.47 -2.29
N ASN A 167 3.91 -14.59 -1.75
CA ASN A 167 3.47 -15.74 -2.55
C ASN A 167 2.02 -15.56 -2.98
N SER A 168 1.80 -14.75 -4.01
CA SER A 168 0.47 -14.42 -4.54
C SER A 168 0.58 -13.98 -5.99
N GLY A 169 -0.54 -13.98 -6.72
CA GLY A 169 -0.67 -13.34 -8.01
C GLY A 169 -1.27 -11.93 -7.91
N LEU A 170 -1.22 -11.19 -9.01
CA LEU A 170 -2.01 -9.97 -9.20
C LEU A 170 -3.39 -10.33 -9.74
N SER A 171 -4.45 -9.77 -9.14
CA SER A 171 -5.83 -10.00 -9.60
C SER A 171 -6.11 -9.28 -10.92
N LEU A 172 -7.01 -9.85 -11.72
CA LEU A 172 -7.53 -9.23 -12.95
C LEU A 172 -8.62 -8.18 -12.67
N THR A 173 -9.06 -8.06 -11.42
CA THR A 173 -10.07 -7.10 -10.97
C THR A 173 -9.54 -6.33 -9.76
N THR A 174 -10.26 -5.29 -9.34
CA THR A 174 -9.98 -4.56 -8.09
C THR A 174 -10.39 -5.35 -6.84
N ARG A 175 -10.61 -6.66 -6.97
CA ARG A 175 -11.04 -7.55 -5.89
C ARG A 175 -10.08 -8.72 -5.75
N ALA A 176 -9.87 -9.15 -4.51
CA ALA A 176 -9.09 -10.34 -4.25
C ALA A 176 -9.82 -11.59 -4.77
N ASP A 177 -9.06 -12.53 -5.34
CA ASP A 177 -9.63 -13.72 -5.97
C ASP A 177 -8.66 -14.91 -5.87
N VAL A 178 -9.17 -16.11 -6.12
CA VAL A 178 -8.40 -17.36 -6.19
C VAL A 178 -8.50 -17.91 -7.60
N LEU A 179 -7.42 -17.74 -8.36
CA LEU A 179 -7.30 -18.36 -9.68
C LEU A 179 -6.82 -19.80 -9.54
N ARG A 180 -7.56 -20.74 -10.14
CA ARG A 180 -7.19 -22.15 -10.20
C ARG A 180 -6.75 -22.50 -11.61
N PHE A 181 -5.50 -22.92 -11.75
CA PHE A 181 -4.98 -23.47 -13.00
C PHE A 181 -5.41 -24.95 -13.09
N LYS A 182 -5.79 -25.38 -14.30
CA LYS A 182 -6.20 -26.75 -14.62
C LYS A 182 -5.02 -27.57 -15.09
#